data_AF-A0A0C3BYI2-F1
#
_entry.id   AF-A0A0C3BYI2-F1
#
_cell.length_a   1.000
_cell.length_b   1.000
_cell.length_c   1.000
_cell.angle_alpha   90.00
_cell.angle_beta   90.00
_cell.angle_gamma   90.00
#
_symmetry.space_group_name_H-M   'P 1'
#
loop_
_entity.id
_entity.type
_entity.pdbx_description
1 polymer ?
#
loop_
_entity_poly.entity_id
_entity_poly.type
_entity_poly.pdbx_seq_one_letter_code
_entity_poly.pdbx_strand_id
1 'polypeptide(L)'
;LAEDALNKPDRPIPSGCITLHQAKILQWALIPTCMALLASYSTSTMWSSVLLCVLTYTYDELQLHAGHWITQNLNNVFGFTSFELGVTLVAS
;
A
#
# COMPACT_ATOMS: atom_id res chain seq x y z
N LEU A 1 1.95 -6.07 -17.60
CA LEU A 1 1.11 -5.15 -18.42
C LEU A 1 0.42 -5.89 -19.57
N ALA A 2 1.14 -6.50 -20.50
CA ALA A 2 0.50 -7.29 -21.57
C ALA A 2 -0.25 -8.53 -21.04
N GLU A 3 0.33 -9.23 -20.06
CA GLU A 3 -0.33 -10.35 -19.36
C GLU A 3 -1.55 -9.90 -18.54
N ASP A 4 -1.39 -8.82 -17.77
CA ASP A 4 -2.45 -8.25 -16.93
C ASP A 4 -3.68 -7.78 -17.72
N ALA A 5 -3.45 -7.22 -18.91
CA ALA A 5 -4.52 -6.78 -19.80
C ALA A 5 -5.36 -7.96 -20.35
N LEU A 6 -4.74 -9.12 -20.52
CA LEU A 6 -5.43 -10.35 -20.96
C LEU A 6 -6.16 -11.04 -19.81
N ASN A 7 -5.59 -11.04 -18.61
CA ASN A 7 -6.12 -11.77 -17.46
C ASN A 7 -7.20 -10.98 -16.68
N LYS A 8 -7.06 -9.65 -16.58
CA LYS A 8 -7.94 -8.76 -15.79
C LYS A 8 -8.11 -7.39 -16.46
N PRO A 9 -8.88 -7.32 -17.57
CA PRO A 9 -9.02 -6.09 -18.35
C PRO A 9 -9.72 -4.96 -17.60
N ASP A 10 -10.54 -5.28 -16.60
CA ASP A 10 -11.28 -4.36 -15.73
C ASP A 10 -10.39 -3.54 -14.76
N ARG A 11 -9.08 -3.83 -14.66
CA ARG A 11 -8.16 -3.01 -13.86
C ARG A 11 -8.01 -1.61 -14.49
N PRO A 12 -7.89 -0.54 -13.67
CA PRO A 12 -7.86 0.85 -14.14
C PRO A 12 -6.67 1.22 -15.04
N ILE A 13 -5.59 0.41 -15.02
CA ILE A 13 -4.39 0.60 -15.85
C ILE A 13 -4.59 0.01 -17.26
N PRO A 14 -4.97 -1.27 -17.44
CA PRO A 14 -5.29 -1.82 -18.77
C PRO A 14 -6.57 -1.26 -19.39
N SER A 15 -7.54 -0.80 -18.59
CA SER A 15 -8.74 -0.11 -19.10
C SER A 15 -8.49 1.32 -19.58
N GLY A 16 -7.27 1.85 -19.37
CA GLY A 16 -6.87 3.19 -19.79
C GLY A 16 -7.44 4.33 -18.94
N CYS A 17 -8.12 4.03 -17.82
CA CYS A 17 -8.64 5.04 -16.92
C CYS A 17 -7.54 5.86 -16.22
N ILE A 18 -6.40 5.23 -15.91
CA ILE A 18 -5.25 5.84 -15.24
C ILE A 18 -3.95 5.39 -15.92
N THR A 19 -3.04 6.33 -16.20
CA THR A 19 -1.71 6.01 -16.72
C THR A 19 -0.80 5.48 -15.60
N LEU A 20 0.19 4.64 -15.92
CA LEU A 20 1.19 4.16 -14.95
C LEU A 20 1.87 5.29 -14.18
N HIS A 21 2.13 6.41 -14.87
CA HIS A 21 2.73 7.58 -14.25
C HIS A 21 1.80 8.19 -13.19
N GLN A 22 0.49 8.29 -13.46
CA GLN A 22 -0.49 8.78 -12.51
C GLN A 22 -0.67 7.83 -11.32
N ALA A 23 -0.63 6.51 -11.56
CA ALA A 23 -0.65 5.52 -10.48
C ALA A 23 0.56 5.66 -9.54
N LYS A 24 1.76 5.85 -10.10
CA LYS A 24 2.98 6.12 -9.32
C LYS A 24 2.88 7.44 -8.55
N ILE A 25 2.40 8.51 -9.17
CA ILE A 25 2.19 9.79 -8.48
C ILE A 25 1.24 9.61 -7.31
N LEU A 26 0.13 8.89 -7.48
CA LEU A 26 -0.84 8.67 -6.42
C LEU A 26 -0.21 7.90 -5.25
N GLN A 27 0.60 6.89 -5.54
CA GLN A 27 1.31 6.11 -4.53
C GLN A 27 2.33 6.95 -3.76
N TRP A 28 3.14 7.73 -4.48
CA TRP A 28 4.10 8.65 -3.87
C TRP A 28 3.44 9.82 -3.15
N ALA A 29 2.21 10.21 -3.50
CA ALA A 29 1.44 11.25 -2.82
C ALA A 29 0.71 10.72 -1.58
N LEU A 30 0.35 9.44 -1.54
CA LEU A 30 -0.35 8.80 -0.42
C LEU A 30 0.55 8.68 0.81
N ILE A 31 1.83 8.38 0.62
CA ILE A 31 2.82 8.26 1.70
C ILE A 31 2.96 9.58 2.50
N PRO A 32 3.26 10.75 1.88
CA PRO A 32 3.41 12.00 2.61
C PRO A 32 2.09 12.52 3.17
N THR A 33 0.95 12.30 2.51
CA THR A 33 -0.36 12.68 3.08
C THR A 33 -0.70 11.84 4.31
N CYS A 34 -0.40 10.54 4.29
CA CYS A 34 -0.54 9.69 5.47
C CYS A 34 0.36 10.18 6.61
N MET A 35 1.65 10.39 6.35
CA MET A 35 2.59 10.91 7.36
C MET A 35 2.18 12.28 7.92
N ALA A 36 1.69 13.20 7.06
CA ALA A 36 1.25 14.53 7.49
C ALA A 36 0.01 14.47 8.39
N LEU A 37 -0.96 13.61 8.08
CA LEU A 37 -2.16 13.43 8.90
C LEU A 37 -1.79 12.83 10.27
N LEU A 38 -0.86 11.88 10.31
CA LEU A 38 -0.48 11.20 11.55
C LEU A 38 0.43 12.03 12.46
N ALA A 39 1.27 12.88 11.88
CA ALA A 39 2.06 13.85 12.63
C ALA A 39 1.18 14.80 13.46
N SER A 40 -0.10 14.96 13.09
CA SER A 40 -1.05 15.79 13.83
C SER A 40 -1.78 15.08 14.98
N TYR A 41 -1.70 13.74 15.08
CA TYR A 41 -2.55 12.95 16.00
C TYR A 41 -1.81 12.45 17.25
N SER A 42 -0.77 11.61 17.12
CA SER A 42 0.00 11.09 18.26
C SER A 42 1.24 10.30 17.81
N THR A 43 2.37 10.43 18.54
CA THR A 43 3.65 9.74 18.25
C THR A 43 3.54 8.22 18.22
N SER A 44 2.60 7.64 18.95
CA SER A 44 2.38 6.19 19.01
C SER A 44 1.78 5.67 17.70
N THR A 45 0.85 6.42 17.11
CA THR A 45 0.14 6.06 15.87
C THR A 45 1.04 6.20 14.65
N MET A 46 2.03 7.11 14.72
CA MET A 46 3.02 7.29 13.66
C MET A 46 3.78 6.00 13.34
N TRP A 47 4.16 5.20 14.34
CA TRP A 47 4.93 3.98 14.12
C TRP A 47 4.15 2.89 13.37
N SER A 48 2.88 2.65 13.73
CA SER A 48 2.03 1.66 13.06
C SER A 48 1.82 1.99 11.58
N SER A 49 1.64 3.28 11.26
CA SER A 49 1.43 3.71 9.89
C SER A 49 2.72 3.83 9.07
N VAL A 50 3.87 4.12 9.70
CA VAL A 50 5.18 3.99 9.05
C VAL A 50 5.41 2.53 8.65
N LEU A 51 5.08 1.58 9.53
CA LEU A 51 5.12 0.15 9.23
C LEU A 51 4.25 -0.20 8.03
N LEU A 52 3.00 0.28 8.00
CA LEU A 52 2.08 0.08 6.87
C LEU A 52 2.61 0.70 5.55
N CYS A 53 3.21 1.88 5.61
CA CYS A 53 3.83 2.53 4.45
C CYS A 53 5.03 1.73 3.94
N VAL A 54 5.89 1.24 4.84
CA VAL A 54 7.04 0.39 4.50
C VAL A 54 6.58 -0.92 3.87
N LEU A 55 5.57 -1.58 4.44
CA LEU A 55 4.95 -2.78 3.87
C LEU A 55 4.40 -2.52 2.46
N THR A 56 3.70 -1.39 2.27
CA THR A 56 3.16 -0.99 0.97
C THR A 56 4.28 -0.72 -0.06
N TYR A 57 5.34 -0.04 0.35
CA TYR A 57 6.52 0.20 -0.49
C TYR A 57 7.21 -1.10 -0.88
N THR A 58 7.41 -1.99 0.09
CA THR A 58 8.05 -3.29 -0.12
C THR A 58 7.21 -4.16 -1.07
N TYR A 59 5.89 -4.06 -1.03
CA TYR A 59 5.01 -4.79 -1.94
C TYR A 59 5.13 -4.32 -3.40
N ASP A 60 5.26 -3.00 -3.62
CA ASP A 60 5.29 -2.41 -4.97
C ASP A 60 6.67 -2.45 -5.63
N GLU A 61 7.71 -2.01 -4.91
CA GLU A 61 9.07 -1.92 -5.46
C GLU A 61 9.74 -3.28 -5.60
N LEU A 62 9.41 -4.22 -4.71
CA LEU A 62 10.00 -5.55 -4.73
C LEU A 62 9.22 -6.53 -5.62
N GLN A 63 8.15 -6.06 -6.29
CA GLN A 63 7.28 -6.89 -7.15
C GLN A 63 6.91 -8.22 -6.49
N LEU A 64 6.67 -8.19 -5.17
CA LEU A 64 6.42 -9.40 -4.36
C LEU A 64 5.12 -10.12 -4.74
N HIS A 65 4.32 -9.50 -5.61
CA HIS A 65 3.23 -10.13 -6.33
C HIS A 65 3.69 -11.27 -7.28
N ALA A 66 4.92 -11.22 -7.80
CA ALA A 66 5.41 -12.13 -8.85
C ALA A 66 6.44 -13.16 -8.38
N GLY A 67 6.99 -13.04 -7.16
CA GLY A 67 8.15 -13.84 -6.72
C GLY A 67 7.82 -15.11 -5.92
N HIS A 68 6.93 -15.03 -4.91
CA HIS A 68 6.61 -16.18 -4.03
C HIS A 68 5.29 -15.97 -3.26
N TRP A 69 4.40 -16.97 -3.35
CA TRP A 69 3.14 -17.08 -2.59
C TRP A 69 3.23 -16.81 -1.07
N ILE A 70 4.32 -17.23 -0.42
CA ILE A 70 4.53 -17.03 1.02
C ILE A 70 4.69 -15.54 1.32
N THR A 71 5.49 -14.84 0.53
CA THR A 71 5.77 -13.43 0.77
C THR A 71 4.54 -12.56 0.50
N GLN A 72 3.71 -12.94 -0.47
CA GLN A 72 2.42 -12.28 -0.70
C GLN A 72 1.47 -12.43 0.50
N ASN A 73 1.36 -13.64 1.06
CA ASN A 73 0.52 -13.89 2.23
C ASN A 73 1.04 -13.17 3.48
N LEU A 74 2.35 -13.21 3.73
CA LEU A 74 2.96 -12.50 4.86
C LEU A 74 2.71 -11.00 4.74
N ASN A 75 2.95 -10.40 3.58
CA ASN A 75 2.72 -8.97 3.39
C ASN A 75 1.25 -8.58 3.64
N ASN A 76 0.30 -9.42 3.20
CA ASN A 76 -1.12 -9.17 3.41
C ASN A 76 -1.51 -9.26 4.91
N VAL A 77 -1.01 -10.28 5.62
CA VAL A 77 -1.22 -10.43 7.06
C VAL A 77 -0.64 -9.23 7.82
N PHE A 78 0.62 -8.88 7.57
CA PHE A 78 1.26 -7.74 8.22
C PHE A 78 0.56 -6.41 7.90
N GLY A 79 0.07 -6.24 6.67
CA GLY A 79 -0.74 -5.09 6.27
C GLY A 79 -2.02 -4.97 7.09
N PHE A 80 -2.79 -6.06 7.20
CA PHE A 80 -4.02 -6.07 8.01
C PHE A 80 -3.75 -5.85 9.50
N THR A 81 -2.74 -6.51 10.06
CA THR A 81 -2.37 -6.32 11.48
C THR A 81 -1.94 -4.89 11.76
N SER A 82 -1.12 -4.29 10.89
CA SER A 82 -0.68 -2.88 11.05
C SER A 82 -1.86 -1.92 10.97
N PHE A 83 -2.84 -2.21 10.10
CA PHE A 83 -4.06 -1.42 9.98
C PHE A 83 -4.92 -1.51 11.25
N GLU A 84 -5.20 -2.72 11.76
CA GLU A 84 -6.00 -2.88 12.98
C GLU A 84 -5.33 -2.26 14.21
N LEU A 85 -4.00 -2.38 14.33
CA LEU A 85 -3.24 -1.71 15.38
C LEU A 85 -3.32 -0.19 15.27
N GLY A 86 -3.25 0.36 14.05
CA GLY A 86 -3.42 1.79 13.80
C GLY A 86 -4.80 2.31 14.21
N VAL A 87 -5.87 1.58 13.84
CA VAL A 87 -7.25 1.94 14.22
C VAL A 87 -7.45 1.89 15.73
N THR A 88 -6.91 0.86 16.40
CA THR A 88 -7.02 0.71 17.85
C THR A 88 -6.32 1.86 18.59
N LEU A 89 -5.14 2.28 18.11
CA LEU A 89 -4.39 3.39 18.70
C LEU A 89 -5.04 4.76 18.49
N VAL A 90 -5.84 4.94 17.43
CA VAL A 90 -6.59 6.19 17.20
C VAL A 90 -7.85 6.23 18.06
N ALA A 91 -8.44 5.08 18.36
CA ALA A 91 -9.66 4.96 19.16
C ALA A 91 -9.41 5.04 20.67
N SER A 92 -8.16 4.88 21.12
CA SER A 92 -7.72 4.98 22.53
C SER A 92 -7.34 6.40 22.92
#